data_AF-A0A9D9XDW5-F1
#
_entry.id   AF-A0A9D9XDW5-F1
#
_cell.length_a   1.000
_cell.length_b   1.000
_cell.length_c   1.000
_cell.angle_alpha   90.00
_cell.angle_beta   90.00
_cell.angle_gamma   90.00
#
_symmetry.space_group_name_H-M   'P 1'
#
loop_
_entity.id
_entity.type
_entity.pdbx_description
1 polymer ?
#
loop_
_entity_poly.entity_id
_entity_poly.type
_entity_poly.pdbx_seq_one_letter_code
_entity_poly.pdbx_strand_id
1 'polypeptide(L)'
;MKTKGQNLMLDKSSSSFTATLPFANAKADTSITGSRYRVSYARTPSDVLAAQRLRYKVFAEELGAHLDTRVAEHDIDHYDASCEHLIVREICSD
;
A
#
# COMPACT_ATOMS: atom_id res chain seq x y z
N MET A 1 56.77 -3.56 32.01
CA MET A 1 56.10 -2.93 30.84
C MET A 1 54.66 -2.63 31.23
N LYS A 2 54.18 -1.43 30.90
CA LYS A 2 52.98 -0.76 31.45
C LYS A 2 51.68 -1.56 31.23
N THR A 3 50.89 -1.68 32.29
CA THR A 3 49.46 -2.02 32.25
C THR A 3 48.68 -0.90 31.54
N LYS A 4 47.85 -1.27 30.56
CA LYS A 4 46.80 -0.42 30.00
C LYS A 4 45.46 -1.02 30.42
N GLY A 5 44.67 -0.24 31.14
CA GLY A 5 43.22 -0.36 31.09
C GLY A 5 42.72 -0.01 29.68
N GLN A 6 41.45 -0.11 29.35
CA GLN A 6 40.29 0.19 30.18
C GLN A 6 39.04 -0.49 29.58
N ASN A 7 38.06 -0.78 30.45
CA ASN A 7 36.59 -0.61 30.29
C ASN A 7 35.90 -1.07 28.99
N LEU A 8 34.69 -1.60 28.95
CA LEU A 8 33.65 -1.96 29.92
C LEU A 8 32.52 -2.43 28.99
N MET A 9 32.38 -3.73 28.76
CA MET A 9 31.24 -4.26 28.00
C MET A 9 30.11 -4.48 28.99
N LEU A 10 29.35 -3.40 29.25
CA LEU A 10 28.11 -3.48 30.01
C LEU A 10 27.08 -4.24 29.18
N ASP A 11 26.68 -5.40 29.69
CA ASP A 11 25.35 -5.94 29.44
C ASP A 11 24.32 -4.94 29.98
N LYS A 12 23.15 -4.84 29.33
CA LYS A 12 21.86 -4.82 30.03
C LYS A 12 20.67 -4.69 29.07
N SER A 13 19.73 -5.59 29.31
CA SER A 13 18.29 -5.38 29.22
C SER A 13 17.64 -5.48 27.83
N SER A 14 17.08 -6.67 27.60
CA SER A 14 15.64 -6.88 27.44
C SER A 14 14.79 -5.63 27.18
N SER A 15 14.21 -5.54 25.99
CA SER A 15 12.77 -5.27 25.90
C SER A 15 12.22 -5.85 24.61
N SER A 16 11.55 -7.00 24.76
CA SER A 16 10.50 -7.46 23.86
C SER A 16 9.49 -6.34 23.64
N PHE A 17 9.40 -5.85 22.40
CA PHE A 17 8.41 -4.85 22.02
C PHE A 17 7.17 -5.55 21.47
N THR A 18 6.32 -6.08 22.36
CA THR A 18 4.97 -6.49 21.98
C THR A 18 4.07 -5.27 21.98
N ALA A 19 3.96 -4.60 20.83
CA ALA A 19 2.91 -3.62 20.61
C ALA A 19 1.64 -4.36 20.16
N THR A 20 0.79 -4.74 21.12
CA THR A 20 -0.60 -5.14 20.83
C THR A 20 -1.37 -3.90 20.42
N LEU A 21 -1.51 -3.68 19.11
CA LEU A 21 -2.46 -2.70 18.58
C LEU A 21 -3.81 -3.41 18.38
N PRO A 22 -4.94 -2.82 18.81
CA PRO A 22 -6.25 -3.27 18.37
C PRO A 22 -6.40 -2.89 16.90
N PHE A 23 -6.02 -3.78 15.98
CA PHE A 23 -6.17 -3.56 14.55
C PHE A 23 -7.63 -3.77 14.13
N ALA A 24 -8.54 -2.99 14.72
CA ALA A 24 -9.86 -2.75 14.16
C ALA A 24 -9.82 -1.39 13.45
N ASN A 25 -9.00 -1.28 12.40
CA ASN A 25 -9.07 -0.13 11.50
C ASN A 25 -10.28 -0.33 10.59
N ALA A 26 -11.47 -0.02 11.10
CA ALA A 26 -12.68 0.03 10.30
C ALA A 26 -12.49 1.17 9.29
N LYS A 27 -12.05 0.82 8.08
CA LYS A 27 -11.92 1.74 6.95
C LYS A 27 -13.31 2.24 6.56
N ALA A 28 -13.75 3.31 7.20
CA ALA A 28 -14.99 3.99 6.88
C ALA A 28 -14.87 4.64 5.51
N ASP A 29 -15.88 4.41 4.67
CA ASP A 29 -16.05 5.09 3.38
C ASP A 29 -16.52 6.53 3.67
N THR A 30 -15.62 7.51 3.54
CA THR A 30 -15.95 8.92 3.76
C THR A 30 -16.50 9.49 2.46
N SER A 31 -17.83 9.55 2.33
CA SER A 31 -18.47 10.32 1.26
C SER A 31 -18.64 11.78 1.69
N ILE A 32 -17.97 12.71 1.02
CA ILE A 32 -18.25 14.14 1.16
C ILE A 32 -19.54 14.44 0.39
N THR A 33 -20.59 14.90 1.07
CA THR A 33 -21.85 15.32 0.43
C THR A 33 -21.59 16.42 -0.59
N GLY A 34 -21.96 16.18 -1.85
CA GLY A 34 -21.66 17.03 -3.01
C GLY A 34 -20.40 16.64 -3.80
N SER A 35 -19.69 15.59 -3.40
CA SER A 35 -18.55 15.07 -4.17
C SER A 35 -19.02 14.22 -5.34
N ARG A 36 -18.55 14.55 -6.55
CA ARG A 36 -18.75 13.73 -7.77
C ARG A 36 -18.02 12.39 -7.70
N TYR A 37 -17.07 12.27 -6.79
CA TYR A 37 -16.23 11.09 -6.65
C TYR A 37 -16.33 10.49 -5.24
N ARG A 38 -16.33 9.17 -5.17
CA ARG A 38 -16.23 8.38 -3.96
C ARG A 38 -14.85 7.74 -3.89
N VAL A 39 -14.23 7.79 -2.72
CA VAL A 39 -12.92 7.19 -2.47
C VAL A 39 -13.11 6.02 -1.51
N SER A 40 -12.60 4.86 -1.89
CA SER A 40 -12.71 3.64 -1.11
C SER A 40 -11.45 2.81 -1.23
N TYR A 41 -11.10 2.03 -0.20
CA TYR A 41 -10.07 1.01 -0.35
C TYR A 41 -10.62 -0.18 -1.14
N ALA A 42 -9.78 -0.85 -1.92
CA ALA A 42 -10.11 -2.13 -2.52
C ALA A 42 -10.51 -3.12 -1.41
N ARG A 43 -11.67 -3.79 -1.59
CA ARG A 43 -12.20 -4.77 -0.63
C ARG A 43 -12.19 -6.17 -1.22
N THR A 44 -12.15 -6.26 -2.55
CA THR A 44 -12.26 -7.51 -3.29
C THR A 44 -11.10 -7.65 -4.29
N PRO A 45 -10.73 -8.89 -4.69
CA PRO A 45 -9.75 -9.09 -5.76
C PRO A 45 -10.17 -8.42 -7.08
N SER A 46 -11.47 -8.35 -7.35
CA SER A 46 -12.02 -7.64 -8.51
C SER A 46 -11.75 -6.13 -8.50
N ASP A 47 -11.72 -5.51 -7.31
CA ASP A 47 -11.37 -4.10 -7.15
C ASP A 47 -9.91 -3.84 -7.55
N VAL A 48 -9.01 -4.71 -7.08
CA VAL A 48 -7.57 -4.65 -7.40
C VAL A 48 -7.34 -4.85 -8.89
N LEU A 49 -7.96 -5.87 -9.48
CA LEU A 49 -7.87 -6.14 -10.92
C LEU A 49 -8.40 -4.96 -11.76
N ALA A 50 -9.48 -4.31 -11.33
CA ALA A 50 -9.97 -3.12 -12.01
C ALA A 50 -8.97 -1.96 -11.97
N ALA A 51 -8.32 -1.75 -10.81
CA ALA A 51 -7.27 -0.74 -10.68
C ALA A 51 -6.04 -1.06 -11.54
N GLN A 52 -5.61 -2.32 -11.58
CA GLN A 52 -4.48 -2.78 -12.40
C GLN A 52 -4.74 -2.61 -13.90
N ARG A 53 -5.97 -2.85 -14.37
CA ARG A 53 -6.36 -2.53 -15.76
C ARG A 53 -6.29 -1.04 -16.05
N LEU A 54 -6.77 -0.20 -15.14
CA LEU A 54 -6.71 1.25 -15.32
C LEU A 54 -5.26 1.75 -15.40
N ARG A 55 -4.40 1.25 -14.50
CA ARG A 55 -2.96 1.53 -14.52
C ARG A 55 -2.32 1.13 -15.85
N TYR A 56 -2.66 -0.04 -16.39
CA TYR A 56 -2.17 -0.47 -17.70
C TYR A 56 -2.56 0.51 -18.80
N LYS A 57 -3.84 0.90 -18.88
CA LYS A 57 -4.32 1.85 -19.89
C LYS A 57 -3.54 3.16 -19.85
N VAL A 58 -3.37 3.73 -18.66
CA VAL A 58 -2.64 5.00 -18.51
C VAL A 58 -1.14 4.80 -18.79
N PHE A 59 -0.49 3.85 -18.14
CA PHE A 59 0.96 3.73 -18.21
C PHE A 59 1.44 3.11 -19.50
N ALA A 60 0.88 1.98 -19.94
CA ALA A 60 1.32 1.32 -21.16
C ALA A 60 0.70 1.95 -22.42
N GLU A 61 -0.62 2.15 -22.45
CA GLU A 61 -1.28 2.60 -23.69
C GLU A 61 -1.11 4.10 -23.92
N GLU A 62 -1.36 4.93 -22.91
CA GLU A 62 -1.28 6.40 -23.08
C GLU A 62 0.14 6.95 -22.94
N LEU A 63 0.92 6.42 -21.98
CA LEU A 63 2.26 6.94 -21.66
C LEU A 63 3.42 6.10 -22.23
N GLY A 64 3.13 4.97 -22.87
CA GLY A 64 4.14 4.15 -23.56
C GLY A 64 5.14 3.44 -22.62
N ALA A 65 4.79 3.24 -21.36
CA ALA A 65 5.63 2.51 -20.42
C ALA A 65 5.75 1.03 -20.80
N HIS A 66 6.95 0.48 -20.67
CA HIS A 66 7.17 -0.96 -20.81
C HIS A 66 6.91 -1.64 -19.47
N LEU A 67 5.78 -2.35 -19.36
CA LEU A 67 5.37 -3.06 -18.16
C LEU A 67 5.71 -4.54 -18.28
N ASP A 68 6.44 -5.05 -17.30
CA ASP A 68 6.75 -6.49 -17.20
C ASP A 68 5.59 -7.20 -16.48
N THR A 69 4.50 -7.39 -17.23
CA THR A 69 3.26 -7.95 -16.67
C THR A 69 3.11 -9.43 -16.99
N ARG A 70 2.63 -10.19 -16.00
CA ARG A 70 2.31 -11.62 -16.14
C ARG A 70 0.95 -11.87 -16.80
N VAL A 71 0.09 -10.85 -16.82
CA VAL A 71 -1.27 -10.93 -17.36
C VAL A 71 -1.45 -9.82 -18.38
N ALA A 72 -1.90 -10.18 -19.58
CA ALA A 72 -2.13 -9.19 -20.64
C ALA A 72 -3.09 -8.09 -20.18
N GLU A 73 -2.83 -6.85 -20.61
CA GLU A 73 -3.67 -5.66 -20.34
C GLU A 73 -3.83 -5.28 -18.86
N HIS A 74 -2.98 -5.81 -17.98
CA HIS A 74 -2.96 -5.48 -16.56
C HIS A 74 -1.56 -5.04 -16.16
N ASP A 75 -1.46 -4.01 -15.34
CA ASP A 75 -0.21 -3.62 -14.69
C ASP A 75 -0.12 -4.30 -13.33
N ILE A 76 0.54 -5.47 -13.28
CA ILE A 76 0.73 -6.27 -12.07
C ILE A 76 2.21 -6.27 -11.70
N ASP A 77 2.56 -5.67 -10.56
CA ASP A 77 3.94 -5.57 -10.09
C ASP A 77 4.15 -6.23 -8.71
N HIS A 78 5.38 -6.21 -8.20
CA HIS A 78 5.72 -6.80 -6.90
C HIS A 78 5.23 -5.96 -5.71
N TYR A 79 4.82 -4.72 -5.91
CA TYR A 79 4.30 -3.85 -4.86
C TYR A 79 2.84 -4.14 -4.53
N ASP A 80 2.07 -4.64 -5.50
CA ASP A 80 0.65 -5.01 -5.30
C ASP A 80 0.41 -5.97 -4.12
N ALA A 81 1.41 -6.79 -3.75
CA ALA A 81 1.32 -7.71 -2.61
C ALA A 81 1.39 -7.02 -1.23
N SER A 82 1.97 -5.82 -1.16
CA SER A 82 2.21 -5.09 0.10
C SER A 82 1.41 -3.79 0.20
N CYS A 83 0.87 -3.31 -0.92
CA CYS A 83 0.13 -2.05 -0.98
C CYS A 83 -1.37 -2.27 -0.78
N GLU A 84 -2.01 -1.33 -0.09
CA GLU A 84 -3.46 -1.21 -0.09
C GLU A 84 -3.88 -0.29 -1.24
N HIS A 85 -4.76 -0.77 -2.13
CA HIS A 85 -5.22 0.02 -3.26
C HIS A 85 -6.34 0.97 -2.84
N LEU A 86 -6.13 2.27 -3.04
CA LEU A 86 -7.17 3.29 -2.92
C LEU A 86 -7.81 3.51 -4.30
N ILE A 87 -9.12 3.37 -4.37
CA ILE A 87 -9.90 3.47 -5.60
C ILE A 87 -10.82 4.68 -5.51
N VAL A 88 -10.74 5.51 -6.55
CA VAL A 88 -11.64 6.65 -6.75
C VAL A 88 -12.64 6.27 -7.84
N ARG A 89 -13.93 6.34 -7.53
CA ARG A 89 -15.02 6.08 -8.47
C ARG A 89 -15.87 7.32 -8.61
N GLU A 90 -16.31 7.61 -9.82
CA GLU A 90 -17.36 8.59 -10.03
C GLU A 90 -18.68 8.05 -9.49
N ILE A 91 -19.40 8.87 -8.74
CA ILE A 91 -20.74 8.60 -8.21
C ILE A 91 -21.68 9.63 -8.81
N CYS A 92 -22.00 9.43 -10.09
CA CYS A 92 -23.01 10.13 -10.89
C CYS A 92 -23.34 11.55 -10.40
N SER A 93 -22.71 12.55 -11.01
CA SER A 93 -23.33 13.87 -11.09
C SER A 93 -23.89 13.98 -12.50
N ASP A 94 -25.22 14.12 -12.60
CA ASP A 94 -25.96 14.34 -13.85
C ASP A 94 -25.28 15.39 -14.77
#